data_AF-A0A661SQ95-F1
#
_entry.id   AF-A0A661SQ95-F1
#
_cell.length_a   1.000
_cell.length_b   1.000
_cell.length_c   1.000
_cell.angle_alpha   90.00
_cell.angle_beta   90.00
_cell.angle_gamma   90.00
#
_symmetry.space_group_name_H-M   'P 1'
#
loop_
_entity.id
_entity.type
_entity.pdbx_description
1 polymer ?
#
loop_
_entity_poly.entity_id
_entity_poly.type
_entity_poly.pdbx_seq_one_letter_code
_entity_poly.pdbx_strand_id
1 'polypeptide(L)'
;MVRYEDGVADIAEHAINSTDDILKNPQLLYEKTPYDVEKIIGNTPGWYVETLGKGKHKGQGWMLRQYGGANGEPTGRMIQWHPGGGHHGPHPYWKVSDGKIVTRIGPQF
;
A
#
# COMPACT_ATOMS: atom_id res chain seq x y z
N MET A 1 6.43 -40.10 19.36
CA MET A 1 6.27 -38.82 20.06
C MET A 1 7.46 -37.95 19.69
N VAL A 2 7.29 -37.09 18.69
CA VAL A 2 8.34 -36.15 18.28
C VAL A 2 7.92 -34.78 18.78
N ARG A 3 8.71 -34.22 19.69
CA ARG A 3 8.58 -32.84 20.14
C ARG A 3 9.22 -31.96 19.06
N TYR A 4 8.50 -30.95 18.61
CA TYR A 4 9.08 -29.86 17.85
C TYR A 4 9.44 -28.76 18.84
N GLU A 5 10.72 -28.70 19.18
CA GLU A 5 11.35 -27.54 19.81
C GLU A 5 11.65 -26.51 18.69
N ASP A 6 11.30 -25.26 18.95
CA ASP A 6 11.94 -24.04 18.42
C ASP A 6 11.89 -23.74 16.91
N GLY A 7 10.71 -23.82 16.26
CA GLY A 7 10.61 -23.49 14.82
C GLY A 7 9.36 -22.76 14.33
N VAL A 8 8.49 -22.25 15.21
CA VAL A 8 7.15 -21.75 14.80
C VAL A 8 7.06 -20.24 14.57
N ALA A 9 8.14 -19.49 14.70
CA ALA A 9 8.10 -18.03 14.65
C ALA A 9 8.22 -17.41 13.25
N ASP A 10 8.49 -18.17 12.18
CA ASP A 10 9.00 -17.59 10.92
C ASP A 10 8.17 -17.85 9.65
N ILE A 11 6.90 -18.22 9.79
CA ILE A 11 5.94 -18.21 8.67
C ILE A 11 4.66 -17.41 8.98
N ALA A 12 4.68 -16.61 10.04
CA ALA A 12 3.66 -15.58 10.20
C ALA A 12 3.83 -14.58 9.05
N GLU A 13 2.96 -14.71 8.04
CA GLU A 13 2.54 -13.62 7.17
C GLU A 13 2.56 -12.32 7.99
N HIS A 14 3.51 -11.42 7.71
CA HIS A 14 3.68 -10.21 8.52
C HIS A 14 2.38 -9.40 8.41
N ALA A 15 1.56 -9.41 9.46
CA ALA A 15 0.31 -8.67 9.45
C ALA A 15 0.60 -7.18 9.26
N ILE A 16 -0.22 -6.50 8.46
CA ILE A 16 -0.16 -5.04 8.35
C ILE A 16 -0.66 -4.49 9.69
N ASN A 17 0.19 -3.74 10.40
CA ASN A 17 -0.19 -3.01 11.61
C ASN A 17 -0.02 -1.49 11.46
N SER A 18 0.82 -1.08 10.51
CA SER A 18 1.17 0.33 10.27
C SER A 18 1.49 0.60 8.81
N THR A 19 1.56 1.89 8.45
CA THR A 19 2.05 2.33 7.13
C THR A 19 3.52 1.95 6.92
N ASP A 20 4.33 1.93 7.99
CA ASP A 20 5.75 1.57 7.93
C ASP A 20 5.95 0.08 7.57
N ASP A 21 5.06 -0.82 7.99
CA ASP A 21 5.14 -2.23 7.63
C ASP A 21 5.01 -2.43 6.12
N ILE A 22 4.06 -1.73 5.50
CA ILE A 22 3.85 -1.75 4.04
C ILE A 22 5.02 -1.11 3.30
N LEU A 23 5.59 -0.03 3.83
CA LEU A 23 6.73 0.63 3.18
C LEU A 23 8.00 -0.22 3.22
N LYS A 24 8.22 -0.94 4.33
CA LYS A 24 9.33 -1.89 4.47
C LYS A 24 9.11 -3.16 3.66
N ASN A 25 7.87 -3.64 3.61
CA ASN A 25 7.48 -4.84 2.88
C ASN A 25 6.20 -4.61 2.05
N PRO A 26 6.33 -4.06 0.83
CA PRO A 26 5.16 -3.82 -0.02
C PRO A 26 4.37 -5.07 -0.40
N GLN A 27 4.98 -6.26 -0.37
CA GLN A 27 4.31 -7.52 -0.73
C GLN A 27 3.17 -7.88 0.23
N LEU A 28 3.08 -7.25 1.40
CA LEU A 28 1.93 -7.39 2.30
C LEU A 28 0.60 -6.96 1.67
N LEU A 29 0.66 -6.17 0.59
CA LEU A 29 -0.51 -5.75 -0.19
C LEU A 29 -0.97 -6.77 -1.24
N TYR A 30 -0.24 -7.86 -1.45
CA TYR A 30 -0.64 -8.89 -2.40
C TYR A 30 -2.03 -9.44 -2.03
N GLU A 31 -2.93 -9.49 -3.01
CA GLU A 31 -4.34 -9.89 -2.86
C GLU A 31 -5.18 -9.07 -1.86
N LYS A 32 -4.67 -8.00 -1.26
CA LYS A 32 -5.46 -7.11 -0.38
C LYS A 32 -6.28 -6.11 -1.19
N THR A 33 -7.49 -5.83 -0.73
CA THR A 33 -8.34 -4.77 -1.29
C THR A 33 -8.08 -3.42 -0.62
N PRO A 34 -8.41 -2.28 -1.26
CA PRO A 34 -8.36 -0.97 -0.62
C PRO A 34 -9.12 -0.90 0.70
N TYR A 35 -10.28 -1.55 0.76
CA TYR A 35 -11.13 -1.58 1.92
C TYR A 35 -10.47 -2.29 3.11
N ASP A 36 -9.78 -3.40 2.87
CA ASP A 36 -9.08 -4.15 3.93
C ASP A 36 -7.91 -3.33 4.49
N VAL A 37 -7.17 -2.65 3.62
CA VAL A 37 -6.03 -1.82 4.01
C VAL A 37 -6.48 -0.57 4.75
N GLU A 38 -7.52 0.12 4.27
CA GLU A 38 -8.05 1.34 4.90
C GLU A 38 -8.55 1.08 6.32
N LYS A 39 -9.20 -0.06 6.59
CA LYS A 39 -9.62 -0.43 7.95
C LYS A 39 -8.49 -0.46 8.95
N ILE A 40 -7.29 -0.81 8.51
CA ILE A 40 -6.13 -1.01 9.37
C ILE A 40 -5.38 0.32 9.56
N ILE A 41 -5.11 1.04 8.46
CA ILE A 41 -4.19 2.19 8.46
C ILE A 41 -4.80 3.50 7.99
N GLY A 42 -6.09 3.54 7.63
CA GLY A 42 -6.75 4.72 7.07
C GLY A 42 -6.78 5.93 7.99
N ASN A 43 -6.71 5.72 9.31
CA ASN A 43 -6.71 6.78 10.33
C ASN A 43 -5.30 7.10 10.87
N THR A 44 -4.24 6.71 10.15
CA THR A 44 -2.86 6.96 10.60
C THR A 44 -2.58 8.47 10.65
N PRO A 45 -2.15 9.05 11.78
CA PRO A 45 -1.87 10.49 11.89
C PRO A 45 -0.86 10.98 10.85
N GLY A 46 -1.14 12.12 10.23
CA GLY A 46 -0.32 12.70 9.15
C GLY A 46 -0.49 12.02 7.78
N TRP A 47 -1.38 11.02 7.69
CA TRP A 47 -1.77 10.38 6.44
C TRP A 47 -3.23 10.63 6.14
N TYR A 48 -3.55 10.82 4.86
CA TYR A 48 -4.88 11.20 4.43
C TYR A 48 -5.33 10.29 3.29
N VAL A 49 -6.59 9.83 3.40
CA VAL A 49 -7.24 9.04 2.35
C VAL A 49 -7.70 9.98 1.23
N GLU A 50 -7.36 9.60 0.01
CA GLU A 50 -7.63 10.32 -1.23
C GLU A 50 -8.08 9.34 -2.32
N THR A 51 -8.51 9.90 -3.44
CA THR A 51 -8.69 9.18 -4.71
C THR A 51 -7.62 9.61 -5.72
N LEU A 52 -7.55 8.95 -6.87
CA LEU A 52 -6.63 9.33 -7.92
C LEU A 52 -6.94 10.75 -8.42
N GLY A 53 -5.93 11.63 -8.42
CA GLY A 53 -6.11 13.03 -8.81
C GLY A 53 -6.10 13.31 -10.32
N LYS A 54 -5.71 12.33 -11.16
CA LYS A 54 -5.50 12.51 -12.61
C LYS A 54 -5.80 11.26 -13.43
N GLY A 55 -5.87 11.45 -14.75
CA GLY A 55 -6.09 10.38 -15.73
C GLY A 55 -7.55 9.96 -15.82
N LYS A 56 -7.82 8.91 -16.61
CA LYS A 56 -9.18 8.39 -16.85
C LYS A 56 -9.88 7.84 -15.61
N HIS A 57 -9.12 7.54 -14.56
CA HIS A 57 -9.61 7.09 -13.26
C HIS A 57 -9.59 8.20 -12.22
N LYS A 58 -9.54 9.48 -12.62
CA LYS A 58 -9.64 10.60 -11.68
C LYS A 58 -10.91 10.49 -10.83
N GLY A 59 -10.79 10.65 -9.52
CA GLY A 59 -11.90 10.49 -8.57
C GLY A 59 -12.24 9.03 -8.26
N GLN A 60 -11.53 8.06 -8.84
CA GLN A 60 -11.64 6.64 -8.55
C GLN A 60 -10.35 6.13 -7.90
N GLY A 61 -10.32 4.83 -7.60
CA GLY A 61 -9.18 4.20 -6.93
C GLY A 61 -9.06 4.65 -5.48
N TRP A 62 -7.92 4.37 -4.88
CA TRP A 62 -7.69 4.68 -3.47
C TRP A 62 -6.24 5.07 -3.24
N MET A 63 -6.01 5.99 -2.30
CA MET A 63 -4.68 6.42 -1.93
C MET A 63 -4.64 6.83 -0.47
N LEU A 64 -3.58 6.43 0.23
CA LEU A 64 -3.19 7.00 1.50
C LEU A 64 -1.87 7.75 1.31
N ARG A 65 -1.89 9.06 1.51
CA ARG A 65 -0.75 9.96 1.27
C ARG A 65 -0.31 10.62 2.57
N GLN A 66 1.01 10.63 2.79
CA GLN A 66 1.57 11.35 3.93
C GLN A 66 1.79 12.82 3.59
N TYR A 67 1.42 13.68 4.53
CA TYR A 67 1.69 15.12 4.53
C TYR A 67 2.56 15.49 5.73
N GLY A 68 3.20 16.66 5.66
CA GLY A 68 4.13 17.13 6.68
C GLY A 68 5.53 17.44 6.16
N GLY A 69 5.69 17.58 4.84
CA GLY A 69 6.87 18.22 4.25
C GLY A 69 6.94 19.71 4.58
N ALA A 70 7.88 20.43 3.97
CA ALA A 70 7.98 21.88 4.13
C ALA A 70 6.61 22.53 3.82
N ASN A 71 6.10 23.34 4.75
CA ASN A 71 4.78 24.00 4.66
C ASN A 71 3.57 23.05 4.56
N GLY A 72 3.70 21.81 5.04
CA GLY A 72 2.60 20.84 5.04
C GLY A 72 2.39 20.13 3.71
N GLU A 73 3.32 20.22 2.76
CA GLU A 73 3.26 19.53 1.48
C GLU A 73 3.32 17.99 1.61
N PRO A 74 2.91 17.24 0.57
CA PRO A 74 3.13 15.80 0.49
C PRO A 74 4.60 15.43 0.67
N THR A 75 4.89 14.41 1.48
CA THR A 75 6.28 13.96 1.72
C THR A 75 6.85 13.11 0.58
N GLY A 76 6.00 12.72 -0.38
CA GLY A 76 6.30 11.72 -1.39
C GLY A 76 5.98 10.29 -0.95
N ARG A 77 5.75 10.05 0.34
CA ARG A 77 5.29 8.75 0.85
C ARG A 77 3.81 8.53 0.53
N MET A 78 3.50 7.36 -0.03
CA MET A 78 2.17 7.06 -0.57
C MET A 78 1.95 5.55 -0.68
N ILE A 79 0.73 5.10 -0.37
CA ILE A 79 0.21 3.79 -0.73
C ILE A 79 -1.00 4.02 -1.64
N GLN A 80 -0.99 3.49 -2.86
CA GLN A 80 -2.01 3.76 -3.86
C GLN A 80 -2.51 2.46 -4.46
N TRP A 81 -3.82 2.29 -4.53
CA TRP A 81 -4.46 1.28 -5.34
C TRP A 81 -5.02 1.90 -6.62
N HIS A 82 -4.76 1.26 -7.75
CA HIS A 82 -5.28 1.65 -9.04
C HIS A 82 -6.19 0.55 -9.60
N PRO A 83 -7.36 0.89 -10.18
CA PRO A 83 -8.31 -0.08 -10.74
C PRO A 83 -7.85 -0.80 -12.01
N GLY A 84 -6.58 -0.67 -12.41
CA GLY A 84 -6.11 -1.11 -13.72
C GLY A 84 -6.65 -0.28 -14.89
N GLY A 85 -6.50 -0.81 -16.10
CA GLY A 85 -6.96 -0.27 -17.37
C GLY A 85 -5.93 0.54 -18.19
N GLY A 86 -6.20 0.65 -19.49
CA GLY A 86 -5.41 1.47 -20.42
C GLY A 86 -4.02 0.86 -20.68
N HIS A 87 -3.02 1.71 -20.86
CA HIS A 87 -1.62 1.29 -21.01
C HIS A 87 -1.02 0.64 -19.75
N HIS A 88 -1.81 0.47 -18.67
CA HIS A 88 -1.38 -0.13 -17.42
C HIS A 88 -1.84 -1.59 -17.22
N GLY A 89 -2.31 -2.25 -18.28
CA GLY A 89 -2.91 -3.58 -18.21
C GLY A 89 -4.30 -3.54 -17.59
N PRO A 90 -5.14 -4.57 -17.80
CA PRO A 90 -6.54 -4.54 -17.36
C PRO A 90 -6.73 -4.70 -15.86
N HIS A 91 -5.74 -5.27 -15.15
CA HIS A 91 -5.89 -5.68 -13.75
C HIS A 91 -5.52 -4.57 -12.76
N PRO A 92 -6.16 -4.56 -11.57
CA PRO A 92 -5.80 -3.64 -10.50
C PRO A 92 -4.42 -3.95 -9.94
N TYR A 93 -3.80 -2.94 -9.33
CA TYR A 93 -2.47 -3.05 -8.75
C TYR A 93 -2.27 -2.01 -7.65
N TRP A 94 -1.31 -2.27 -6.79
CA TRP A 94 -0.82 -1.32 -5.80
C TRP A 94 0.47 -0.64 -6.25
N LYS A 95 0.69 0.58 -5.79
CA LYS A 95 1.94 1.32 -5.82
C LYS A 95 2.27 1.79 -4.42
N VAL A 96 3.48 1.51 -3.97
CA VAL A 96 4.01 1.96 -2.69
C VAL A 96 5.21 2.85 -2.97
N SER A 97 5.21 4.06 -2.42
CA SER A 97 6.29 5.04 -2.52
C SER A 97 6.80 5.36 -1.13
N ASP A 98 8.11 5.23 -0.90
CA ASP A 98 8.77 5.73 0.31
C ASP A 98 9.26 7.19 0.17
N GLY A 99 8.89 7.84 -0.94
CA GLY A 99 9.35 9.19 -1.31
C GLY A 99 10.62 9.19 -2.19
N LYS A 100 11.25 8.03 -2.38
CA LYS A 100 12.45 7.87 -3.22
C LYS A 100 12.25 6.80 -4.30
N ILE A 101 11.69 5.66 -3.92
CA ILE A 101 11.46 4.49 -4.77
C ILE A 101 9.97 4.19 -4.82
N VAL A 102 9.49 3.81 -6.01
CA VAL A 102 8.13 3.33 -6.20
C VAL A 102 8.16 1.84 -6.53
N THR A 103 7.55 1.04 -5.68
CA THR A 103 7.35 -0.40 -5.89
C THR A 103 5.92 -0.67 -6.33
N ARG A 104 5.73 -1.47 -7.36
CA ARG A 104 4.43 -1.94 -7.82
C ARG A 104 4.16 -3.35 -7.31
N ILE A 105 2.94 -3.61 -6.87
CA ILE A 105 2.48 -4.93 -6.41
C ILE A 105 1.23 -5.33 -7.18
N GLY A 106 1.23 -6.53 -7.73
CA GLY A 106 0.20 -7.01 -8.67
C GLY A 106 0.76 -7.17 -10.09
N PRO A 107 -0.11 -7.47 -11.07
CA PRO A 107 0.31 -7.85 -12.41
C PRO A 107 1.21 -6.81 -13.07
N GLN A 108 2.35 -7.30 -13.60
CA GLN A 108 3.24 -6.57 -14.48
C GLN A 108 2.84 -6.89 -15.92
N PHE A 109 2.79 -5.88 -16.78
CA PHE A 109 2.54 -6.01 -18.21
C PHE A 109 3.78 -5.54 -18.97
#